data_AF-A0A953Q142-F1
#
_entry.id   AF-A0A953Q142-F1
#
_cell.length_a   1.000
_cell.length_b   1.000
_cell.length_c   1.000
_cell.angle_alpha   90.00
_cell.angle_beta   90.00
_cell.angle_gamma   90.00
#
_symmetry.space_group_name_H-M   'P 1'
#
loop_
_entity.id
_entity.type
_entity.pdbx_description
1 polymer ?
#
loop_
_entity_poly.entity_id
_entity_poly.type
_entity_poly.pdbx_seq_one_letter_code
_entity_poly.pdbx_strand_id
1 'polypeptide(L)'
;MSSTETPAVGDGPQYKLFLRGTLILMALLVVARFVLEVAGTPQSVARFISSTAAMVLAGIYLGAIAPLRGLKKVVQLILPAIVVTAWTIAWVILATVISGAASLQNSHFAEKEDWGNWAHLGRHLVGHLIEVPIVSLLLFIFMLIPFLLWRWPVIVAPAAVLGGLVVMRFWMEAMGVEAWRAAAWSSTVGIVIAAFYLGGMGPRLGATTALQLLAPSLALAWTWRFWVFLATLFGALAPFFKTHFFDPSGGRIAVRLASFFLFGTLIEGLVAGLIVWGIAVWISRATRATE
;
A
#
# COMPACT_ATOMS: atom_id res chain seq x y z
N MET A 1 -36.12 -15.04 -30.55
CA MET A 1 -34.66 -14.99 -30.35
C MET A 1 -34.32 -13.62 -29.78
N SER A 2 -34.24 -13.53 -28.44
CA SER A 2 -33.79 -12.31 -27.75
C SER A 2 -32.30 -12.48 -27.50
N SER A 3 -31.49 -11.66 -28.16
CA SER A 3 -30.06 -11.54 -27.93
C SER A 3 -29.86 -11.02 -26.51
N THR A 4 -29.52 -11.92 -25.60
CA THR A 4 -29.02 -11.57 -24.28
C THR A 4 -27.64 -10.95 -24.47
N GLU A 5 -27.59 -9.62 -24.52
CA GLU A 5 -26.36 -8.88 -24.37
C GLU A 5 -25.71 -9.29 -23.05
N THR A 6 -24.58 -10.00 -23.15
CA THR A 6 -23.67 -10.19 -22.04
C THR A 6 -23.27 -8.81 -21.51
N PRO A 7 -23.59 -8.45 -20.25
CA PRO A 7 -23.23 -7.14 -19.72
C PRO A 7 -21.71 -6.96 -19.80
N ALA A 8 -21.28 -5.79 -20.28
CA ALA A 8 -19.88 -5.44 -20.40
C ALA A 8 -19.13 -5.68 -19.07
N VAL A 9 -17.98 -6.33 -19.17
CA VAL A 9 -17.10 -6.64 -18.03
C VAL A 9 -16.58 -5.35 -17.40
N GLY A 10 -17.22 -4.89 -16.31
CA GLY A 10 -16.71 -3.80 -15.47
C GLY A 10 -17.75 -2.84 -14.87
N ASP A 11 -19.01 -2.86 -15.31
CA ASP A 11 -20.00 -1.81 -14.94
C ASP A 11 -20.89 -2.13 -13.73
N GLY A 12 -20.43 -2.97 -12.81
CA GLY A 12 -21.19 -3.27 -11.60
C GLY A 12 -21.36 -2.05 -10.66
N PRO A 13 -22.56 -1.77 -10.13
CA PRO A 13 -22.81 -0.78 -9.07
C PRO A 13 -21.87 -0.91 -7.85
N GLN A 14 -21.34 -2.12 -7.63
CA GLN A 14 -20.53 -2.46 -6.48
C GLN A 14 -19.12 -1.84 -6.48
N TYR A 15 -18.45 -1.71 -7.63
CA TYR A 15 -17.11 -1.11 -7.66
C TYR A 15 -17.17 0.40 -7.48
N LYS A 16 -18.19 1.06 -8.04
CA LYS A 16 -18.43 2.50 -7.86
C LYS A 16 -18.72 2.85 -6.40
N LEU A 17 -19.57 2.07 -5.73
CA LEU A 17 -19.86 2.22 -4.30
C LEU A 17 -18.59 2.05 -3.44
N PHE A 18 -17.75 1.10 -3.82
CA PHE A 18 -16.53 0.81 -3.09
C PHE A 18 -15.45 1.89 -3.26
N LEU A 19 -15.24 2.35 -4.50
CA LEU A 19 -14.38 3.49 -4.78
C LEU A 19 -14.86 4.73 -4.00
N ARG A 20 -16.17 4.99 -3.99
CA ARG A 20 -16.77 6.08 -3.21
C ARG A 20 -16.42 6.00 -1.72
N GLY A 21 -16.48 4.82 -1.11
CA GLY A 21 -16.08 4.62 0.29
C GLY A 21 -14.62 5.02 0.53
N THR A 22 -13.72 4.64 -0.39
CA THR A 22 -12.30 5.05 -0.34
C THR A 22 -12.14 6.57 -0.47
N LEU A 23 -12.85 7.20 -1.41
CA LEU A 23 -12.80 8.66 -1.61
C LEU A 23 -13.29 9.42 -0.37
N ILE A 24 -14.35 8.95 0.28
CA ILE A 24 -14.86 9.53 1.53
C ILE A 24 -13.81 9.39 2.63
N LEU A 25 -13.22 8.21 2.81
CA LEU A 25 -12.16 7.99 3.81
C LEU A 25 -10.98 8.94 3.59
N MET A 26 -10.51 9.08 2.35
CA MET A 26 -9.39 9.97 2.03
C MET A 26 -9.72 11.44 2.32
N ALA A 27 -10.93 11.90 1.97
CA ALA A 27 -11.39 13.24 2.29
C ALA A 27 -11.41 13.47 3.82
N LEU A 28 -12.02 12.55 4.56
CA LEU A 28 -12.12 12.62 6.02
C LEU A 28 -10.74 12.64 6.69
N LEU A 29 -9.77 11.89 6.18
CA LEU A 29 -8.41 11.88 6.73
C LEU A 29 -7.69 13.22 6.53
N VAL A 30 -7.79 13.83 5.35
CA VAL A 30 -7.21 15.15 5.09
C VAL A 30 -7.87 16.21 5.98
N VAL A 31 -9.21 16.19 6.06
CA VAL A 31 -9.98 17.11 6.92
C VAL A 31 -9.63 16.91 8.39
N ALA A 32 -9.58 15.67 8.88
CA ALA A 32 -9.24 15.37 10.26
C ALA A 32 -7.84 15.87 10.62
N ARG A 33 -6.85 15.62 9.75
CA ARG A 33 -5.49 16.16 9.95
C ARG A 33 -5.49 17.68 10.00
N PHE A 34 -6.15 18.33 9.04
CA PHE A 34 -6.24 19.79 8.98
C PHE A 34 -6.89 20.37 10.24
N VAL A 35 -8.02 19.81 10.69
CA VAL A 35 -8.71 20.25 11.90
C VAL A 35 -7.83 20.09 13.15
N LEU A 36 -7.12 18.98 13.28
CA LEU A 36 -6.21 18.76 14.42
C LEU A 36 -5.08 19.78 14.46
N GLU A 37 -4.47 20.07 13.32
CA GLU A 37 -3.39 21.05 13.20
C GLU A 37 -3.89 22.46 13.52
N VAL A 38 -5.04 22.87 12.98
CA VAL A 38 -5.66 24.17 13.30
C VAL A 38 -6.05 24.27 14.78
N ALA A 39 -6.47 23.17 15.40
CA ALA A 39 -6.75 23.10 16.84
C ALA A 39 -5.48 23.14 17.72
N GLY A 40 -4.29 23.27 17.13
CA GLY A 40 -3.02 23.38 17.86
C GLY A 40 -2.39 22.04 18.23
N THR A 41 -2.84 20.92 17.65
CA THR A 41 -2.19 19.62 17.84
C THR A 41 -0.75 19.72 17.30
N PRO A 42 0.27 19.33 18.09
CA PRO A 42 1.65 19.35 17.62
C PRO A 42 1.82 18.54 16.34
N GLN A 43 2.61 19.06 15.39
CA GLN A 43 2.92 18.37 14.13
C GLN A 43 3.50 16.97 14.36
N SER A 44 4.24 16.78 15.47
CA SER A 44 4.79 15.48 15.89
C SER A 44 3.72 14.41 16.11
N VAL A 45 2.49 14.80 16.43
CA VAL A 45 1.31 13.95 16.62
C VAL A 45 0.43 13.95 15.38
N ALA A 46 0.10 15.11 14.82
CA ALA A 46 -0.80 15.23 13.68
C ALA A 46 -0.30 14.46 12.43
N ARG A 47 1.03 14.40 12.23
CA ARG A 47 1.65 13.66 11.13
C ARG A 47 1.36 12.15 11.11
N PHE A 48 0.91 11.55 12.21
CA PHE A 48 0.47 10.15 12.19
C PHE A 48 -0.82 9.94 11.38
N ILE A 49 -1.62 10.99 11.18
CA ILE A 49 -2.77 10.98 10.25
C ILE A 49 -2.27 11.36 8.85
N SER A 50 -1.50 10.48 8.23
CA SER A 50 -0.87 10.72 6.94
C SER A 50 -1.78 10.33 5.78
N SER A 51 -2.16 11.32 4.96
CA SER A 51 -2.90 11.08 3.71
C SER A 51 -2.08 10.25 2.72
N THR A 52 -0.76 10.41 2.67
CA THR A 52 0.12 9.60 1.80
C THR A 52 0.12 8.13 2.21
N ALA A 53 0.36 7.83 3.50
CA ALA A 53 0.36 6.45 3.97
C ALA A 53 -1.02 5.81 3.80
N ALA A 54 -2.09 6.54 4.14
CA ALA A 54 -3.46 6.07 3.96
C ALA A 54 -3.81 5.81 2.48
N MET A 55 -3.36 6.67 1.56
CA MET A 55 -3.58 6.48 0.13
C MET A 55 -2.88 5.22 -0.38
N VAL A 56 -1.65 4.95 0.06
CA VAL A 56 -0.94 3.69 -0.28
C VAL A 56 -1.70 2.48 0.25
N LEU A 57 -2.16 2.50 1.51
CA LEU A 57 -2.97 1.41 2.08
C LEU A 57 -4.29 1.22 1.34
N ALA A 58 -4.94 2.32 0.96
CA ALA A 58 -6.14 2.30 0.14
C ALA A 58 -5.87 1.70 -1.25
N GLY A 59 -4.73 2.00 -1.87
CA GLY A 59 -4.27 1.38 -3.11
C GLY A 59 -4.10 -0.13 -3.00
N ILE A 60 -3.38 -0.59 -1.97
CA ILE A 60 -3.20 -2.02 -1.69
C ILE A 60 -4.58 -2.70 -1.54
N TYR A 61 -5.49 -2.08 -0.78
CA TYR A 61 -6.83 -2.59 -0.56
C TYR A 61 -7.68 -2.64 -1.85
N LEU A 62 -7.68 -1.56 -2.63
CA LEU A 62 -8.38 -1.47 -3.91
C LEU A 62 -7.88 -2.52 -4.90
N GLY A 63 -6.56 -2.72 -4.98
CA GLY A 63 -5.93 -3.74 -5.83
C GLY A 63 -6.30 -5.16 -5.42
N ALA A 64 -6.32 -5.45 -4.12
CA ALA A 64 -6.67 -6.76 -3.58
C ALA A 64 -8.13 -7.16 -3.85
N ILE A 65 -9.06 -6.22 -3.75
CA ILE A 65 -10.50 -6.51 -3.90
C ILE A 65 -11.01 -6.34 -5.33
N ALA A 66 -10.27 -5.66 -6.21
CA ALA A 66 -10.67 -5.42 -7.60
C ALA A 66 -11.09 -6.71 -8.36
N PRO A 67 -10.36 -7.85 -8.28
CA PRO A 67 -10.77 -9.10 -8.92
C PRO A 67 -12.10 -9.64 -8.39
N LEU A 68 -12.36 -9.48 -7.09
CA LEU A 68 -13.62 -9.88 -6.45
C LEU A 68 -14.80 -9.01 -6.89
N ARG A 69 -14.52 -7.83 -7.46
CA ARG A 69 -15.52 -6.90 -8.02
C ARG A 69 -15.60 -6.97 -9.55
N GLY A 70 -15.01 -8.00 -10.16
CA GLY A 70 -15.12 -8.26 -11.60
C GLY A 70 -14.08 -7.54 -12.47
N LEU A 71 -13.14 -6.80 -11.88
CA LEU A 71 -12.03 -6.19 -12.61
C LEU A 71 -10.96 -7.25 -12.84
N LYS A 72 -10.70 -7.58 -14.11
CA LYS A 72 -9.74 -8.65 -14.48
C LYS A 72 -8.59 -8.17 -15.36
N LYS A 73 -8.65 -6.92 -15.85
CA LYS A 73 -7.61 -6.34 -16.70
C LYS A 73 -6.85 -5.26 -15.93
N VAL A 74 -5.52 -5.31 -16.00
CA VAL A 74 -4.62 -4.34 -15.36
C VAL A 74 -4.96 -2.89 -15.71
N VAL A 75 -5.33 -2.62 -16.97
CA VAL A 75 -5.72 -1.28 -17.43
C VAL A 75 -6.90 -0.69 -16.67
N GLN A 76 -7.75 -1.54 -16.06
CA GLN A 76 -8.90 -1.08 -15.27
C GLN A 76 -8.49 -0.50 -13.91
N LEU A 77 -7.23 -0.64 -13.48
CA LEU A 77 -6.70 -0.02 -12.26
C LEU A 77 -6.21 1.41 -12.48
N ILE A 78 -6.00 1.83 -13.74
CA ILE A 78 -5.45 3.16 -14.08
C ILE A 78 -6.39 4.27 -13.60
N LEU A 79 -7.67 4.19 -13.99
CA LEU A 79 -8.66 5.20 -13.62
C LEU A 79 -8.84 5.30 -12.10
N PRO A 80 -9.01 4.21 -11.34
CA PRO A 80 -9.04 4.25 -9.87
C PRO A 80 -7.82 4.92 -9.24
N ALA A 81 -6.62 4.62 -9.72
CA ALA A 81 -5.39 5.23 -9.21
C ALA A 81 -5.39 6.75 -9.43
N ILE A 82 -5.77 7.21 -10.63
CA ILE A 82 -5.88 8.64 -10.94
C ILE A 82 -6.96 9.30 -10.09
N VAL A 83 -8.15 8.71 -9.99
CA VAL A 83 -9.29 9.30 -9.28
C VAL A 83 -9.00 9.43 -7.78
N VAL A 84 -8.48 8.39 -7.13
CA VAL A 84 -8.13 8.46 -5.70
C VAL A 84 -7.06 9.51 -5.45
N THR A 85 -6.04 9.57 -6.30
CA THR A 85 -4.94 10.53 -6.19
C THR A 85 -5.43 11.96 -6.38
N ALA A 86 -6.09 12.25 -7.50
CA ALA A 86 -6.62 13.57 -7.82
C ALA A 86 -7.62 14.05 -6.76
N TRP A 87 -8.49 13.15 -6.27
CA TRP A 87 -9.43 13.48 -5.20
C TRP A 87 -8.71 13.84 -3.90
N THR A 88 -7.72 13.04 -3.47
CA THR A 88 -6.96 13.32 -2.25
C THR A 88 -6.20 14.64 -2.39
N ILE A 89 -5.57 14.89 -3.53
CA ILE A 89 -4.84 16.13 -3.82
C ILE A 89 -5.78 17.34 -3.88
N ALA A 90 -7.00 17.20 -4.40
CA ALA A 90 -7.98 18.28 -4.39
C ALA A 90 -8.34 18.73 -2.96
N TRP A 91 -8.46 17.79 -2.02
CA TRP A 91 -8.66 18.12 -0.61
C TRP A 91 -7.42 18.75 0.03
N VAL A 92 -6.21 18.31 -0.35
CA VAL A 92 -4.95 18.94 0.08
C VAL A 92 -4.88 20.38 -0.41
N ILE A 93 -5.12 20.62 -1.71
CA ILE A 93 -5.18 21.96 -2.32
C ILE A 93 -6.19 22.85 -1.61
N LEU A 94 -7.38 22.33 -1.30
CA LEU A 94 -8.39 23.07 -0.55
C LEU A 94 -7.88 23.48 0.83
N ALA A 95 -7.27 22.56 1.59
CA ALA A 95 -6.69 22.84 2.90
C ALA A 95 -5.52 23.85 2.83
N THR A 96 -4.71 23.77 1.77
CA THR A 96 -3.61 24.72 1.48
C THR A 96 -4.16 26.12 1.18
N VAL A 97 -5.19 26.24 0.33
CA VAL A 97 -5.84 27.53 0.04
C VAL A 97 -6.41 28.15 1.30
N ILE A 98 -7.14 27.38 2.11
CA ILE A 98 -7.72 27.88 3.37
C ILE A 98 -6.60 28.32 4.32
N SER A 99 -5.54 27.53 4.47
CA SER A 99 -4.39 27.87 5.32
C SER A 99 -3.68 29.15 4.87
N GLY A 100 -3.41 29.28 3.57
CA GLY A 100 -2.72 30.42 2.99
C GLY A 100 -3.55 31.70 3.07
N ALA A 101 -4.84 31.63 2.75
CA ALA A 101 -5.74 32.78 2.78
C ALA A 101 -5.99 33.29 4.21
N ALA A 102 -6.14 32.39 5.19
CA ALA A 102 -6.40 32.73 6.58
C ALA A 102 -5.13 32.83 7.45
N SER A 103 -3.93 32.68 6.85
CA SER A 103 -2.64 32.73 7.56
C SER A 103 -2.58 31.77 8.77
N LEU A 104 -3.06 30.54 8.59
CA LEU A 104 -3.18 29.56 9.67
C LEU A 104 -1.81 29.01 10.07
N GLN A 105 -1.19 29.63 11.09
CA GLN A 105 0.20 29.37 11.48
C GLN A 105 0.49 27.94 11.96
N ASN A 106 -0.52 27.23 12.45
CA ASN A 106 -0.39 25.87 12.96
C ASN A 106 -0.61 24.79 11.88
N SER A 107 -1.01 25.18 10.66
CA SER A 107 -1.28 24.25 9.56
C SER A 107 -0.02 23.95 8.77
N HIS A 108 0.26 22.68 8.49
CA HIS A 108 1.39 22.29 7.62
C HIS A 108 1.09 22.46 6.13
N PHE A 109 -0.16 22.75 5.75
CA PHE A 109 -0.59 22.77 4.36
C PHE A 109 -0.16 24.02 3.59
N ALA A 110 0.15 25.12 4.28
CA ALA A 110 0.68 26.34 3.68
C ALA A 110 1.92 26.82 4.42
N GLU A 111 2.88 27.34 3.68
CA GLU A 111 4.12 27.91 4.20
C GLU A 111 3.92 29.40 4.56
N LYS A 112 4.86 30.00 5.29
CA LYS A 112 4.76 31.42 5.67
C LYS A 112 4.73 32.32 4.44
N GLU A 113 5.43 31.89 3.40
CA GLU A 113 5.55 32.53 2.09
C GLU A 113 4.24 32.53 1.30
N ASP A 114 3.28 31.66 1.66
CA ASP A 114 1.95 31.60 1.03
C ASP A 114 0.97 32.61 1.63
N TRP A 115 1.24 33.15 2.82
CA TRP A 115 0.29 33.98 3.57
C TRP A 115 0.10 35.34 2.92
N GLY A 116 -1.09 35.56 2.33
CA GLY A 116 -1.41 36.78 1.59
C GLY A 116 -0.66 36.95 0.26
N ASN A 117 0.26 36.04 -0.07
CA ASN A 117 1.05 36.06 -1.31
C ASN A 117 0.48 35.07 -2.33
N TRP A 118 -0.55 35.52 -3.06
CA TRP A 118 -1.27 34.71 -4.04
C TRP A 118 -0.39 34.16 -5.17
N ALA A 119 0.72 34.83 -5.51
CA ALA A 119 1.65 34.36 -6.52
C ALA A 119 2.49 33.17 -6.02
N HIS A 120 2.94 33.19 -4.77
CA HIS A 120 3.64 32.06 -4.16
C HIS A 120 2.69 30.89 -3.94
N LEU A 121 1.52 31.15 -3.34
CA LEU A 121 0.47 30.16 -3.14
C LEU A 121 0.08 29.49 -4.47
N GLY A 122 -0.11 30.26 -5.54
CA GLY A 122 -0.40 29.72 -6.86
C GLY A 122 0.65 28.73 -7.38
N ARG A 123 1.94 29.02 -7.17
CA ARG A 123 3.03 28.07 -7.53
C ARG A 123 3.02 26.82 -6.65
N HIS A 124 2.76 26.97 -5.35
CA HIS A 124 2.61 25.84 -4.43
C HIS A 124 1.47 24.91 -4.88
N LEU A 125 0.31 25.47 -5.24
CA LEU A 125 -0.83 24.69 -5.75
C LEU A 125 -0.50 23.97 -7.07
N VAL A 126 0.23 24.62 -7.99
CA VAL A 126 0.71 23.97 -9.21
C VAL A 126 1.65 22.81 -8.90
N GLY A 127 2.47 22.91 -7.85
CA GLY A 127 3.27 21.80 -7.32
C GLY A 127 2.41 20.57 -7.04
N HIS A 128 1.31 20.73 -6.29
CA HIS A 128 0.37 19.64 -6.02
C HIS A 128 -0.28 19.06 -7.29
N LEU A 129 -0.59 19.88 -8.29
CA LEU A 129 -1.13 19.38 -9.57
C LEU A 129 -0.10 18.53 -10.33
N ILE A 130 1.19 18.88 -10.28
CA ILE A 130 2.28 18.09 -10.88
C ILE A 130 2.49 16.77 -10.13
N GLU A 131 2.21 16.73 -8.83
CA GLU A 131 2.30 15.49 -8.04
C GLU A 131 1.25 14.45 -8.47
N VAL A 132 0.09 14.87 -9.00
CA VAL A 132 -1.00 13.96 -9.41
C VAL A 132 -0.51 12.80 -10.30
N PRO A 133 0.14 13.02 -11.46
CA PRO A 133 0.59 11.92 -12.31
C PRO A 133 1.62 11.01 -11.63
N ILE A 134 2.55 11.58 -10.86
CA ILE A 134 3.62 10.83 -10.18
C ILE A 134 3.02 9.92 -9.11
N VAL A 135 2.18 10.49 -8.25
CA VAL A 135 1.53 9.77 -7.16
C VAL A 135 0.52 8.75 -7.69
N SER A 136 -0.17 9.04 -8.80
CA SER A 136 -1.08 8.08 -9.45
C SER A 136 -0.33 6.87 -9.98
N LEU A 137 0.86 7.06 -10.57
CA LEU A 137 1.71 5.96 -11.02
C LEU A 137 2.17 5.10 -9.85
N LEU A 138 2.62 5.71 -8.75
CA LEU A 138 2.99 4.99 -7.53
C LEU A 138 1.80 4.20 -6.99
N LEU A 139 0.64 4.84 -6.85
CA LEU A 139 -0.57 4.20 -6.35
C LEU A 139 -1.01 3.04 -7.24
N PHE A 140 -0.91 3.18 -8.56
CA PHE A 140 -1.15 2.11 -9.52
C PHE A 140 -0.22 0.91 -9.29
N ILE A 141 1.08 1.13 -9.04
CA ILE A 141 2.03 0.05 -8.71
C ILE A 141 1.60 -0.67 -7.43
N PHE A 142 1.20 0.07 -6.38
CA PHE A 142 0.70 -0.53 -5.14
C PHE A 142 -0.60 -1.34 -5.33
N MET A 143 -1.52 -0.87 -6.18
CA MET A 143 -2.72 -1.63 -6.55
C MET A 143 -2.38 -2.89 -7.35
N LEU A 144 -1.41 -2.79 -8.26
CA LEU A 144 -1.07 -3.85 -9.20
C LEU A 144 -0.56 -5.12 -8.50
N ILE A 145 0.23 -4.96 -7.45
CA ILE A 145 0.88 -6.09 -6.76
C ILE A 145 -0.12 -7.12 -6.22
N PRO A 146 -1.07 -6.77 -5.33
CA PRO A 146 -2.06 -7.72 -4.87
C PRO A 146 -3.05 -8.12 -5.98
N PHE A 147 -3.30 -7.23 -6.95
CA PHE A 147 -4.16 -7.55 -8.09
C PHE A 147 -3.60 -8.72 -8.92
N LEU A 148 -2.29 -8.75 -9.20
CA LEU A 148 -1.67 -9.81 -10.00
C LEU A 148 -1.78 -11.21 -9.35
N LEU A 149 -2.03 -11.27 -8.05
CA LEU A 149 -2.22 -12.52 -7.31
C LEU A 149 -3.62 -13.12 -7.46
N TRP A 150 -4.52 -12.51 -8.23
CA TRP A 150 -5.91 -12.94 -8.37
C TRP A 150 -6.10 -14.41 -8.81
N ARG A 151 -5.10 -14.99 -9.47
CA ARG A 151 -5.09 -16.42 -9.85
C ARG A 151 -4.95 -17.37 -8.66
N TRP A 152 -4.48 -16.87 -7.52
CA TRP A 152 -4.41 -17.57 -6.24
C TRP A 152 -5.18 -16.76 -5.18
N PRO A 153 -6.53 -16.78 -5.19
CA PRO A 153 -7.34 -15.95 -4.30
C PRO A 153 -6.98 -16.08 -2.82
N VAL A 154 -6.55 -17.28 -2.40
CA VAL A 154 -6.15 -17.59 -1.02
C VAL A 154 -4.97 -16.74 -0.53
N ILE A 155 -4.09 -16.24 -1.41
CA ILE A 155 -2.92 -15.44 -1.00
C ILE A 155 -3.09 -13.93 -1.21
N VAL A 156 -4.19 -13.48 -1.84
CA VAL A 156 -4.41 -12.04 -2.13
C VAL A 156 -4.50 -11.23 -0.83
N ALA A 157 -5.35 -11.64 0.11
CA ALA A 157 -5.50 -10.96 1.39
C ALA A 157 -4.22 -11.02 2.25
N PRO A 158 -3.56 -12.19 2.43
CA PRO A 158 -2.28 -12.26 3.11
C PRO A 158 -1.21 -11.34 2.50
N ALA A 159 -1.09 -11.31 1.17
CA ALA A 159 -0.13 -10.45 0.48
C ALA A 159 -0.43 -8.96 0.67
N ALA A 160 -1.70 -8.57 0.68
CA ALA A 160 -2.13 -7.20 0.97
C ALA A 160 -1.81 -6.80 2.42
N VAL A 161 -2.06 -7.69 3.39
CA VAL A 161 -1.70 -7.47 4.80
C VAL A 161 -0.20 -7.31 4.97
N LEU A 162 0.61 -8.15 4.30
CA LEU A 162 2.07 -8.03 4.33
C LEU A 162 2.56 -6.70 3.77
N GLY A 163 1.96 -6.23 2.67
CA GLY A 163 2.23 -4.90 2.13
C GLY A 163 1.87 -3.80 3.12
N GLY A 164 0.70 -3.89 3.75
CA GLY A 164 0.26 -2.95 4.79
C GLY A 164 1.20 -2.92 5.99
N LEU A 165 1.67 -4.07 6.49
CA LEU A 165 2.64 -4.16 7.58
C LEU A 165 3.96 -3.49 7.22
N VAL A 166 4.48 -3.72 6.00
CA VAL A 166 5.71 -3.09 5.52
C VAL A 166 5.55 -1.57 5.41
N VAL A 167 4.45 -1.10 4.83
CA VAL A 167 4.14 0.33 4.69
C VAL A 167 4.01 0.99 6.07
N MET A 168 3.30 0.38 7.00
CA MET A 168 3.15 0.91 8.36
C MET A 168 4.48 0.94 9.10
N ARG A 169 5.29 -0.11 9.00
CA ARG A 169 6.62 -0.13 9.60
C ARG A 169 7.51 0.97 9.04
N PHE A 170 7.57 1.09 7.71
CA PHE A 170 8.33 2.15 7.05
C PHE A 170 7.87 3.52 7.53
N TRP A 171 6.55 3.76 7.55
CA TRP A 171 5.98 5.04 7.96
C TRP A 171 6.30 5.39 9.41
N MET A 172 6.16 4.45 10.34
CA MET A 172 6.45 4.68 11.76
C MET A 172 7.92 5.05 11.98
N GLU A 173 8.85 4.34 11.32
CA GLU A 173 10.28 4.66 11.39
C GLU A 173 10.62 5.99 10.73
N ALA A 174 10.01 6.29 9.58
CA ALA A 174 10.12 7.58 8.90
C ALA A 174 9.67 8.75 9.80
N MET A 175 8.71 8.51 10.70
CA MET A 175 8.27 9.48 11.71
C MET A 175 9.18 9.52 12.96
N GLY A 176 10.25 8.73 13.00
CA GLY A 176 11.20 8.70 14.13
C GLY A 176 10.69 7.90 15.33
N VAL A 177 9.72 7.00 15.13
CA VAL A 177 9.33 6.06 16.18
C VAL A 177 10.47 5.07 16.42
N GLU A 178 10.75 4.78 17.68
CA GLU A 178 11.79 3.84 18.10
C GLU A 178 11.63 2.47 17.42
N ALA A 179 12.75 1.87 17.00
CA ALA A 179 12.76 0.64 16.21
C ALA A 179 11.99 -0.52 16.89
N TRP A 180 12.08 -0.65 18.21
CA TRP A 180 11.39 -1.71 18.95
C TRP A 180 9.86 -1.52 18.99
N ARG A 181 9.36 -0.28 18.94
CA ARG A 181 7.92 0.02 18.82
C ARG A 181 7.45 -0.19 17.37
N ALA A 182 8.25 0.27 16.40
CA ALA A 182 7.96 0.04 14.99
C ALA A 182 7.97 -1.45 14.62
N ALA A 183 8.75 -2.27 15.33
CA ALA A 183 8.78 -3.73 15.17
C ALA A 183 7.44 -4.43 15.49
N ALA A 184 6.50 -3.76 16.18
CA ALA A 184 5.13 -4.27 16.31
C ALA A 184 4.46 -4.50 14.93
N TRP A 185 4.88 -3.78 13.89
CA TRP A 185 4.45 -3.94 12.50
C TRP A 185 5.33 -4.95 11.74
N SER A 186 5.68 -6.07 12.41
CA SER A 186 6.59 -7.08 11.84
C SER A 186 5.92 -7.87 10.71
N SER A 187 6.36 -7.62 9.47
CA SER A 187 6.00 -8.46 8.33
C SER A 187 6.53 -9.90 8.43
N THR A 188 7.57 -10.14 9.24
CA THR A 188 8.12 -11.49 9.47
C THR A 188 7.17 -12.35 10.29
N VAL A 189 6.52 -11.79 11.31
CA VAL A 189 5.43 -12.49 12.01
C VAL A 189 4.24 -12.66 11.06
N GLY A 190 3.95 -11.63 10.26
CA GLY A 190 2.90 -11.69 9.23
C GLY A 190 3.07 -12.85 8.24
N ILE A 191 4.29 -13.11 7.74
CA ILE A 191 4.51 -14.18 6.75
C ILE A 191 4.32 -15.57 7.37
N VAL A 192 4.66 -15.73 8.65
CA VAL A 192 4.38 -16.96 9.40
C VAL A 192 2.87 -17.16 9.53
N ILE A 193 2.13 -16.15 10.00
CA ILE A 193 0.65 -16.21 10.09
C ILE A 193 0.03 -16.53 8.72
N ALA A 194 0.55 -15.95 7.65
CA ALA A 194 0.10 -16.21 6.29
C ALA A 194 0.34 -17.67 5.86
N ALA A 195 1.43 -18.31 6.30
CA ALA A 195 1.69 -19.73 6.08
C ALA A 195 0.69 -20.62 6.81
N PHE A 196 0.37 -20.31 8.06
CA PHE A 196 -0.69 -21.00 8.81
C PHE A 196 -2.06 -20.86 8.11
N TYR A 197 -2.39 -19.64 7.70
CA TYR A 197 -3.62 -19.35 6.97
C TYR A 197 -3.69 -20.15 5.65
N LEU A 198 -2.61 -20.16 4.87
CA LEU A 198 -2.54 -20.89 3.61
C LEU A 198 -2.71 -22.40 3.82
N GLY A 199 -2.10 -22.97 4.86
CA GLY A 199 -2.25 -24.38 5.20
C GLY A 199 -3.68 -24.76 5.63
N GLY A 200 -4.32 -23.90 6.43
CA GLY A 200 -5.69 -24.15 6.91
C GLY A 200 -6.78 -23.89 5.87
N MET A 201 -6.64 -22.83 5.07
CA MET A 201 -7.64 -22.43 4.06
C MET A 201 -7.39 -23.01 2.68
N GLY A 202 -6.14 -23.32 2.32
CA GLY A 202 -5.77 -23.87 1.02
C GLY A 202 -6.59 -25.11 0.62
N PRO A 203 -6.70 -26.14 1.48
CA PRO A 203 -7.50 -27.32 1.18
C PRO A 203 -8.99 -27.03 0.94
N ARG A 204 -9.56 -26.07 1.70
CA ARG A 204 -10.96 -25.63 1.53
C ARG A 204 -11.20 -24.91 0.20
N LEU A 205 -10.14 -24.44 -0.43
CA LEU A 205 -10.15 -23.74 -1.71
C LEU A 205 -9.54 -24.58 -2.85
N GLY A 206 -9.40 -25.89 -2.65
CA GLY A 206 -9.00 -26.85 -3.70
C GLY A 206 -7.50 -27.19 -3.75
N ALA A 207 -6.65 -26.62 -2.90
CA ALA A 207 -5.25 -27.01 -2.77
C ALA A 207 -5.10 -28.17 -1.78
N THR A 208 -5.45 -29.37 -2.23
CA THR A 208 -5.52 -30.59 -1.40
C THR A 208 -4.23 -31.41 -1.41
N THR A 209 -3.23 -31.05 -2.21
CA THR A 209 -1.93 -31.72 -2.25
C THR A 209 -0.80 -30.77 -1.88
N ALA A 210 0.32 -31.33 -1.41
CA ALA A 210 1.49 -30.52 -1.09
C ALA A 210 1.99 -29.71 -2.30
N LEU A 211 1.99 -30.31 -3.49
CA LEU A 211 2.44 -29.64 -4.71
C LEU A 211 1.55 -28.45 -5.08
N GLN A 212 0.24 -28.55 -4.87
CA GLN A 212 -0.70 -27.43 -5.13
C GLN A 212 -0.47 -26.23 -4.19
N LEU A 213 0.12 -26.44 -3.01
CA LEU A 213 0.47 -25.37 -2.08
C LEU A 213 1.82 -24.70 -2.40
N LEU A 214 2.66 -25.31 -3.25
CA LEU A 214 4.00 -24.79 -3.52
C LEU A 214 3.97 -23.44 -4.24
N ALA A 215 3.27 -23.37 -5.38
CA ALA A 215 3.17 -22.13 -6.17
C ALA A 215 2.60 -20.94 -5.37
N PRO A 216 1.47 -21.06 -4.63
CA PRO A 216 0.99 -19.94 -3.82
C PRO A 216 1.94 -19.58 -2.67
N SER A 217 2.66 -20.54 -2.10
CA SER A 217 3.66 -20.26 -1.05
C SER A 217 4.84 -19.44 -1.59
N LEU A 218 5.36 -19.83 -2.76
CA LEU A 218 6.44 -19.09 -3.45
C LEU A 218 5.97 -17.68 -3.85
N ALA A 219 4.79 -17.57 -4.45
CA ALA A 219 4.22 -16.29 -4.87
C ALA A 219 3.99 -15.34 -3.69
N LEU A 220 3.48 -15.86 -2.57
CA LEU A 220 3.28 -15.09 -1.34
C LEU A 220 4.61 -14.59 -0.76
N ALA A 221 5.62 -15.45 -0.67
CA ALA A 221 6.94 -15.08 -0.14
C ALA A 221 7.69 -14.09 -1.03
N TRP A 222 7.67 -14.27 -2.36
CA TRP A 222 8.23 -13.27 -3.27
C TRP A 222 7.46 -11.95 -3.23
N THR A 223 6.14 -11.98 -3.10
CA THR A 223 5.35 -10.74 -2.94
C THR A 223 5.73 -10.02 -1.65
N TRP A 224 5.90 -10.74 -0.55
CA TRP A 224 6.41 -10.17 0.70
C TRP A 224 7.77 -9.52 0.53
N ARG A 225 8.74 -10.22 -0.07
CA ARG A 225 10.07 -9.65 -0.31
C ARG A 225 10.04 -8.48 -1.29
N PHE A 226 9.13 -8.51 -2.26
CA PHE A 226 8.93 -7.38 -3.16
C PHE A 226 8.41 -6.14 -2.42
N TRP A 227 7.52 -6.29 -1.43
CA TRP A 227 7.13 -5.18 -0.56
C TRP A 227 8.31 -4.59 0.20
N VAL A 228 9.16 -5.45 0.79
CA VAL A 228 10.39 -5.01 1.47
C VAL A 228 11.34 -4.29 0.52
N PHE A 229 11.47 -4.79 -0.72
CA PHE A 229 12.26 -4.12 -1.75
C PHE A 229 11.70 -2.75 -2.12
N LEU A 230 10.39 -2.59 -2.26
CA LEU A 230 9.79 -1.27 -2.52
C LEU A 230 10.06 -0.28 -1.38
N ALA A 231 9.97 -0.72 -0.12
CA ALA A 231 10.35 0.10 1.03
C ALA A 231 11.84 0.48 1.00
N THR A 232 12.71 -0.44 0.61
CA THR A 232 14.16 -0.22 0.43
C THR A 232 14.44 0.79 -0.68
N LEU A 233 13.79 0.62 -1.84
CA LEU A 233 13.89 1.52 -2.98
C LEU A 233 13.40 2.92 -2.60
N PHE A 234 12.28 3.03 -1.90
CA PHE A 234 11.75 4.31 -1.47
C PHE A 234 12.67 5.00 -0.45
N GLY A 235 13.24 4.26 0.51
CA GLY A 235 14.26 4.78 1.43
C GLY A 235 15.52 5.28 0.71
N ALA A 236 15.90 4.65 -0.41
CA ALA A 236 17.02 5.12 -1.23
C ALA A 236 16.70 6.39 -2.03
N LEU A 237 15.47 6.52 -2.53
CA LEU A 237 15.01 7.68 -3.31
C LEU A 237 14.66 8.89 -2.42
N ALA A 238 14.30 8.65 -1.17
CA ALA A 238 13.94 9.66 -0.19
C ALA A 238 14.87 9.58 1.04
N PRO A 239 16.17 9.95 0.89
CA PRO A 239 17.19 9.74 1.92
C PRO A 239 16.99 10.59 3.18
N PHE A 240 16.03 11.52 3.16
CA PHE A 240 15.60 12.27 4.34
C PHE A 240 14.81 11.39 5.33
N PHE A 241 14.23 10.28 4.89
CA PHE A 241 13.63 9.30 5.79
C PHE A 241 14.70 8.35 6.34
N LYS A 242 14.84 8.34 7.67
CA LYS A 242 15.69 7.37 8.37
C LYS A 242 14.87 6.11 8.67
N THR A 243 15.12 5.03 7.95
CA THR A 243 14.44 3.74 8.15
C THR A 243 15.46 2.61 8.15
N HIS A 244 15.13 1.48 8.77
CA HIS A 244 16.03 0.30 8.75
C HIS A 244 16.11 -0.38 7.38
N PHE A 245 15.18 -0.05 6.46
CA PHE A 245 15.13 -0.67 5.14
C PHE A 245 16.31 -0.26 4.27
N PHE A 246 16.79 0.98 4.38
CA PHE A 246 17.93 1.45 3.60
C PHE A 246 18.71 2.54 4.33
N ASP A 247 20.01 2.34 4.45
CA ASP A 247 20.95 3.35 4.92
C ASP A 247 21.66 4.02 3.73
N PRO A 248 21.38 5.29 3.40
CA PRO A 248 22.01 5.98 2.28
C PRO A 248 23.49 6.31 2.50
N SER A 249 24.01 6.25 3.73
CA SER A 249 25.40 6.64 4.04
C SER A 249 26.45 5.69 3.46
N GLY A 250 26.08 4.44 3.17
CA GLY A 250 27.00 3.41 2.67
C GLY A 250 27.47 3.57 1.21
N GLY A 251 27.07 4.62 0.50
CA GLY A 251 27.43 4.84 -0.90
C GLY A 251 26.90 3.75 -1.86
N ARG A 252 27.35 3.77 -3.12
CA ARG A 252 27.04 2.77 -4.18
C ARG A 252 25.58 2.30 -4.23
N ILE A 253 24.64 3.25 -4.18
CA ILE A 253 23.20 3.00 -4.03
C ILE A 253 22.69 2.00 -5.07
N ALA A 254 22.99 2.20 -6.35
CA ALA A 254 22.53 1.33 -7.43
C ALA A 254 22.99 -0.13 -7.27
N VAL A 255 24.25 -0.36 -6.90
CA VAL A 255 24.80 -1.71 -6.69
C VAL A 255 24.14 -2.39 -5.49
N ARG A 256 23.90 -1.64 -4.41
CA ARG A 256 23.23 -2.15 -3.21
C ARG A 256 21.77 -2.50 -3.48
N LEU A 257 21.05 -1.67 -4.24
CA LEU A 257 19.68 -1.97 -4.66
C LEU A 257 19.63 -3.20 -5.57
N ALA A 258 20.56 -3.34 -6.52
CA ALA A 258 20.65 -4.51 -7.38
C ALA A 258 20.99 -5.79 -6.59
N SER A 259 21.93 -5.70 -5.64
CA SER A 259 22.27 -6.80 -4.74
C SER A 259 21.08 -7.19 -3.85
N PHE A 260 20.38 -6.21 -3.27
CA PHE A 260 19.17 -6.47 -2.50
C PHE A 260 18.09 -7.13 -3.35
N PHE A 261 17.89 -6.68 -4.59
CA PHE A 261 16.92 -7.32 -5.48
C PHE A 261 17.29 -8.79 -5.77
N LEU A 262 18.54 -9.06 -6.16
CA LEU A 262 18.98 -10.41 -6.51
C LEU A 262 18.97 -11.36 -5.31
N PHE A 263 19.67 -11.00 -4.23
CA PHE A 263 19.83 -11.87 -3.07
C PHE A 263 18.65 -11.73 -2.11
N GLY A 264 18.36 -10.50 -1.72
CA GLY A 264 17.30 -10.18 -0.77
C GLY A 264 15.90 -10.42 -1.31
N THR A 265 15.60 -10.21 -2.59
CA THR A 265 14.24 -10.44 -3.11
C THR A 265 14.09 -11.82 -3.70
N LEU A 266 14.94 -12.20 -4.66
CA LEU A 266 14.76 -13.45 -5.38
C LEU A 266 15.17 -14.67 -4.55
N ILE A 267 16.37 -14.69 -3.98
CA ILE A 267 16.90 -15.86 -3.25
C ILE A 267 16.22 -16.00 -1.89
N GLU A 268 16.21 -14.95 -1.06
CA GLU A 268 15.53 -15.02 0.24
C GLU A 268 14.01 -15.25 0.08
N GLY A 269 13.39 -14.73 -1.00
CA GLY A 269 11.99 -15.00 -1.30
C GLY A 269 11.72 -16.46 -1.66
N LEU A 270 12.64 -17.11 -2.39
CA LEU A 270 12.57 -18.55 -2.67
C LEU A 270 12.68 -19.35 -1.37
N VAL A 271 13.69 -19.06 -0.54
CA VAL A 271 13.91 -19.74 0.75
C VAL A 271 12.70 -19.57 1.67
N ALA A 272 12.21 -18.33 1.82
CA ALA A 272 11.02 -18.04 2.61
C ALA A 272 9.79 -18.77 2.05
N GLY A 273 9.65 -18.86 0.73
CA GLY A 273 8.55 -19.58 0.08
C GLY A 273 8.57 -21.08 0.34
N LEU A 274 9.76 -21.71 0.39
CA LEU A 274 9.91 -23.11 0.79
C LEU A 274 9.57 -23.32 2.27
N ILE A 275 9.91 -22.37 3.15
CA ILE A 275 9.54 -22.41 4.56
C ILE A 275 8.01 -22.27 4.72
N VAL A 276 7.39 -21.30 4.05
CA VAL A 276 5.94 -21.09 4.01
C VAL A 276 5.24 -22.35 3.52
N TRP A 277 5.76 -22.96 2.46
CA TRP A 277 5.25 -24.22 1.92
C TRP A 277 5.32 -25.36 2.94
N GLY A 278 6.45 -25.56 3.60
CA GLY A 278 6.62 -26.58 4.63
C GLY A 278 5.61 -26.42 5.78
N ILE A 279 5.44 -25.19 6.28
CA ILE A 279 4.44 -24.87 7.32
C ILE A 279 3.03 -25.13 6.80
N ALA A 280 2.70 -24.67 5.60
CA ALA A 280 1.37 -24.83 5.02
C ALA A 280 1.01 -26.31 4.82
N VAL A 281 1.95 -27.14 4.35
CA VAL A 281 1.76 -28.59 4.21
C VAL A 281 1.54 -29.25 5.56
N TRP A 282 2.34 -28.88 6.57
CA TRP A 282 2.19 -29.41 7.92
C TRP A 282 0.82 -29.10 8.50
N ILE A 283 0.38 -27.83 8.44
CA ILE A 283 -0.95 -27.41 8.91
C ILE A 283 -2.05 -28.11 8.11
N SER A 284 -1.95 -28.14 6.79
CA SER A 284 -2.93 -28.80 5.91
C SER A 284 -3.14 -30.27 6.27
N ARG A 285 -2.08 -30.97 6.69
CA ARG A 285 -2.16 -32.36 7.16
C ARG A 285 -2.75 -32.46 8.56
N ALA A 286 -2.32 -31.60 9.48
CA ALA A 286 -2.79 -31.59 10.86
C ALA A 286 -4.28 -31.26 10.99
N THR A 287 -4.84 -30.51 10.04
CA THR A 287 -6.26 -30.09 10.05
C THR A 287 -7.19 -30.98 9.23
N ARG A 288 -6.69 -32.04 8.58
CA ARG A 288 -7.57 -33.01 7.92
C ARG A 288 -8.22 -33.87 9.01
N ALA A 289 -9.54 -33.97 8.98
CA ALA A 289 -10.22 -35.00 9.73
C ALA A 289 -9.65 -36.36 9.29
N THR A 290 -9.31 -37.21 10.26
CA THR A 290 -9.09 -38.63 10.02
C THR A 290 -10.44 -39.21 9.59
N GLU A 291 -10.68 -39.26 8.29
CA GLU A 291 -11.68 -40.17 7.71
C GLU A 291 -11.14 -41.59 7.67
#